data_AF-A0AAW1J7A3-F1
#
_entry.id   AF-A0AAW1J7A3-F1
#
_cell.length_a   1.000
_cell.length_b   1.000
_cell.length_c   1.000
_cell.angle_alpha   90.00
_cell.angle_beta   90.00
_cell.angle_gamma   90.00
#
_symmetry.space_group_name_H-M   'P 1'
#
loop_
_entity.id
_entity.type
_entity.pdbx_description
1 polymer ?
#
loop_
_entity_poly.entity_id
_entity_poly.type
_entity_poly.pdbx_seq_one_letter_code
_entity_poly.pdbx_strand_id
1 'polypeptide(L)'
;MYGGKTIVLLFLGFISFSRYTIANASFNLPTLTFDEGYSPLFADFNIKKSDDGRTAHLHLNRYAGSGFISSKYYDYGFFSAKIKLPGEYTAGVVVAFYTSNADVFEKNHDELDIEFLGNLKGKPWRFQTNMYGNGSTSRGREERYRLWFDPTKDFHQYSILWTPSNIIFYVDNVPIREIKRNSQMGGDYPSKPMSLYATIWDASSWATAGGKYSVKYEFEPFVSEFTELVLDGCPVDPIEGSTGSADCSQQKLELENKEYSQITPEGRKSMKWFRERFMYYSYCYDTVRYPVPLPECVVVASEQDRFKETGRLKFGSIPKRQRKRRGRGRRQNNGLEANM
;
A
#
# COMPACT_ATOMS: atom_id res chain seq x y z
N MET A 1 -42.91 -47.73 -32.53
CA MET A 1 -42.88 -46.68 -31.50
C MET A 1 -42.25 -47.28 -30.25
N TYR A 2 -41.08 -46.79 -29.83
CA TYR A 2 -40.63 -46.65 -28.43
C TYR A 2 -39.25 -45.99 -28.51
N GLY A 3 -39.20 -44.71 -28.12
CA GLY A 3 -38.05 -43.84 -28.28
C GLY A 3 -36.97 -44.08 -27.21
N GLY A 4 -35.73 -44.26 -27.67
CA GLY A 4 -34.56 -44.27 -26.81
C GLY A 4 -34.19 -42.85 -26.37
N LYS A 5 -34.22 -42.59 -25.07
CA LYS A 5 -33.73 -41.33 -24.48
C LYS A 5 -32.20 -41.36 -24.40
N THR A 6 -31.52 -40.53 -25.19
CA THR A 6 -30.10 -40.24 -25.02
C THR A 6 -29.90 -39.37 -23.77
N ILE A 7 -29.29 -39.92 -22.73
CA ILE A 7 -28.86 -39.17 -21.55
C ILE A 7 -27.58 -38.42 -21.91
N VAL A 8 -27.67 -37.10 -22.05
CA VAL A 8 -26.51 -36.21 -22.15
C VAL A 8 -26.01 -35.91 -20.73
N LEU A 9 -24.92 -36.56 -20.32
CA LEU A 9 -24.20 -36.23 -19.09
C LEU A 9 -23.48 -34.88 -19.27
N LEU A 10 -24.10 -33.80 -18.79
CA LEU A 10 -23.46 -32.50 -18.63
C LEU A 10 -22.43 -32.58 -17.49
N PHE A 11 -21.16 -32.78 -17.83
CA PHE A 11 -20.04 -32.56 -16.91
C PHE A 11 -19.95 -31.06 -16.58
N LEU A 12 -20.59 -30.65 -15.48
CA LEU A 12 -20.30 -29.38 -14.80
C LEU A 12 -18.89 -29.47 -14.22
N GLY A 13 -17.89 -29.10 -15.04
CA GLY A 13 -16.53 -28.91 -14.57
C GLY A 13 -16.49 -27.79 -13.56
N PHE A 14 -16.45 -28.13 -12.26
CA PHE A 14 -16.08 -27.20 -11.20
C PHE A 14 -14.67 -26.68 -11.51
N ILE A 15 -14.57 -25.48 -12.07
CA ILE A 15 -13.32 -24.73 -12.10
C ILE A 15 -13.10 -24.28 -10.66
N SER A 16 -12.39 -25.09 -9.89
CA SER A 16 -11.82 -24.67 -8.62
C SER A 16 -10.88 -23.49 -8.91
N PHE A 17 -11.38 -22.27 -8.72
CA PHE A 17 -10.53 -21.12 -8.53
C PHE A 17 -9.85 -21.34 -7.18
N SER A 18 -8.63 -21.88 -7.18
CA SER A 18 -7.77 -21.82 -6.01
C SER A 18 -7.65 -20.35 -5.63
N ARG A 19 -8.41 -19.92 -4.61
CA ARG A 19 -8.15 -18.65 -3.95
C ARG A 19 -6.77 -18.83 -3.34
N TYR A 20 -5.77 -18.18 -3.93
CA TYR A 20 -4.52 -17.95 -3.21
C TYR A 20 -4.88 -17.00 -2.07
N THR A 21 -5.25 -17.57 -0.92
CA THR A 21 -5.27 -16.83 0.33
C THR A 21 -3.81 -16.63 0.71
N ILE A 22 -3.29 -15.44 0.43
CA ILE A 22 -2.00 -15.02 0.95
C ILE A 22 -2.25 -14.68 2.42
N ALA A 23 -2.35 -15.70 3.27
CA ALA A 23 -2.38 -15.52 4.71
C ALA A 23 -0.91 -15.54 5.17
N ASN A 24 -0.30 -14.36 5.20
CA ASN A 24 0.94 -14.20 5.95
C ASN A 24 0.57 -14.14 7.43
N ALA A 25 1.40 -14.74 8.28
CA ALA A 25 1.24 -14.61 9.73
C ALA A 25 1.28 -13.10 10.09
N SER A 26 0.37 -12.69 10.98
CA SER A 26 0.36 -11.32 11.48
C SER A 26 1.57 -11.09 12.38
N PHE A 27 2.22 -9.93 12.24
CA PHE A 27 3.27 -9.53 13.17
C PHE A 27 2.66 -9.30 14.55
N ASN A 28 3.09 -10.07 15.55
CA ASN A 28 2.59 -9.97 16.91
C ASN A 28 3.20 -8.74 17.61
N LEU A 29 2.55 -7.59 17.46
CA LEU A 29 2.99 -6.31 18.03
C LEU A 29 1.98 -5.76 19.03
N PRO A 30 2.44 -5.11 20.12
CA PRO A 30 1.54 -4.47 21.06
C PRO A 30 0.78 -3.33 20.38
N THR A 31 -0.52 -3.26 20.64
CA THR A 31 -1.39 -2.19 20.12
C THR A 31 -1.71 -1.19 21.21
N LEU A 32 -1.68 0.09 20.83
CA LEU A 32 -1.89 1.22 21.72
C LEU A 32 -3.35 1.68 21.68
N THR A 33 -3.78 2.31 22.76
CA THR A 33 -4.89 3.27 22.72
C THR A 33 -4.42 4.56 22.03
N PHE A 34 -5.38 5.35 21.54
CA PHE A 34 -5.09 6.61 20.88
C PHE A 34 -4.27 7.55 21.77
N ASP A 35 -4.70 7.76 23.02
CA ASP A 35 -4.08 8.75 23.92
C ASP A 35 -2.69 8.31 24.43
N GLU A 36 -2.33 7.03 24.32
CA GLU A 36 -0.98 6.53 24.63
C GLU A 36 0.03 6.92 23.55
N GLY A 37 -0.38 6.94 22.28
CA GLY A 37 0.54 7.08 21.14
C GLY A 37 0.37 8.35 20.32
N TYR A 38 -0.78 9.03 20.41
CA TYR A 38 -1.21 10.03 19.45
C TYR A 38 -1.87 11.24 20.12
N SER A 39 -1.93 12.33 19.35
CA SER A 39 -2.65 13.56 19.69
C SER A 39 -3.38 14.10 18.46
N PRO A 40 -4.47 14.88 18.63
CA PRO A 40 -5.08 15.60 17.52
C PRO A 40 -4.06 16.52 16.82
N LEU A 41 -4.00 16.46 15.49
CA LEU A 41 -3.19 17.36 14.67
C LEU A 41 -3.98 18.63 14.35
N PHE A 42 -5.22 18.47 13.90
CA PHE A 42 -6.16 19.54 13.63
C PHE A 42 -7.61 19.05 13.71
N ALA A 43 -8.54 19.98 13.92
CA ALA A 43 -9.99 19.72 13.98
C ALA A 43 -10.34 18.53 14.89
N ASP A 44 -9.89 18.59 16.13
CA ASP A 44 -10.14 17.61 17.19
C ASP A 44 -11.64 17.27 17.37
N PHE A 45 -12.53 18.23 17.14
CA PHE A 45 -13.97 18.04 17.16
C PHE A 45 -14.47 16.98 16.14
N ASN A 46 -13.71 16.75 15.07
CA ASN A 46 -13.93 15.75 14.03
C ASN A 46 -13.10 14.46 14.23
N ILE A 47 -12.50 14.28 15.42
CA ILE A 47 -11.86 13.03 15.84
C ILE A 47 -12.74 12.40 16.92
N LYS A 48 -13.32 11.23 16.63
CA LYS A 48 -14.09 10.46 17.62
C LYS A 48 -13.30 9.23 18.02
N LYS A 49 -13.33 8.86 19.30
CA LYS A 49 -12.65 7.67 19.83
C LYS A 49 -13.70 6.67 20.30
N SER A 50 -13.42 5.38 20.19
CA SER A 50 -14.20 4.34 20.85
C SER A 50 -14.07 4.45 22.38
N ASP A 51 -14.99 3.85 23.12
CA ASP A 51 -15.01 3.90 24.59
C ASP A 51 -13.75 3.32 25.23
N ASP A 52 -13.13 2.32 24.60
CA ASP A 52 -11.86 1.72 25.03
C ASP A 52 -10.62 2.50 24.55
N GLY A 53 -10.81 3.58 23.79
CA GLY A 53 -9.75 4.41 23.22
C GLY A 53 -8.92 3.72 22.13
N ARG A 54 -9.23 2.49 21.72
CA ARG A 54 -8.41 1.70 20.76
C ARG A 54 -8.73 1.98 19.30
N THR A 55 -9.85 2.63 19.01
CA THR A 55 -10.26 3.01 17.66
C THR A 55 -10.45 4.52 17.57
N ALA A 56 -9.85 5.13 16.55
CA ALA A 56 -10.04 6.53 16.20
C ALA A 56 -10.79 6.65 14.86
N HIS A 57 -11.78 7.52 14.83
CA HIS A 57 -12.58 7.85 13.67
C HIS A 57 -12.22 9.27 13.22
N LEU A 58 -11.68 9.39 12.01
CA LEU A 58 -11.44 10.68 11.37
C LEU A 58 -12.62 11.04 10.49
N HIS A 59 -13.27 12.18 10.77
CA HIS A 59 -14.41 12.69 10.02
C HIS A 59 -14.00 13.83 9.08
N LEU A 60 -14.55 13.79 7.86
CA LEU A 60 -14.58 14.92 6.94
C LEU A 60 -16.03 15.35 6.70
N ASN A 61 -16.30 16.63 6.91
CA ASN A 61 -17.55 17.31 6.57
C ASN A 61 -17.24 18.66 5.91
N ARG A 62 -18.28 19.43 5.56
CA ARG A 62 -18.19 20.70 4.84
C ARG A 62 -17.40 21.77 5.57
N TYR A 63 -17.19 21.62 6.87
CA TYR A 63 -16.46 22.58 7.68
C TYR A 63 -14.98 22.26 7.72
N ALA A 64 -14.62 20.99 7.96
CA ALA A 64 -13.23 20.56 8.05
C ALA A 64 -13.09 19.04 7.83
N GLY A 65 -11.88 18.64 7.45
CA GLY A 65 -11.37 17.29 7.68
C GLY A 65 -10.98 17.08 9.15
N SER A 66 -10.16 16.07 9.40
CA SER A 66 -9.43 15.93 10.66
C SER A 66 -8.16 15.10 10.48
N GLY A 67 -7.29 15.16 11.48
CA GLY A 67 -6.09 14.34 11.49
C GLY A 67 -5.48 14.21 12.87
N PHE A 68 -4.70 13.16 13.07
CA PHE A 68 -3.89 12.93 14.26
C PHE A 68 -2.42 12.74 13.89
N ILE A 69 -1.56 12.95 14.88
CA ILE A 69 -0.11 12.81 14.79
C ILE A 69 0.39 11.97 15.98
N SER A 70 1.45 11.19 15.81
CA SER A 70 2.12 10.52 16.93
C SER A 70 2.67 11.53 17.92
N SER A 71 2.59 11.22 19.21
CA SER A 71 3.04 12.09 20.30
C SER A 71 4.57 12.24 20.37
N LYS A 72 5.32 11.50 19.54
CA LYS A 72 6.78 11.48 19.43
C LYS A 72 7.22 11.44 17.97
N TYR A 73 8.43 11.93 17.71
CA TYR A 73 9.17 11.65 16.49
C TYR A 73 9.99 10.39 16.70
N TYR A 74 10.26 9.70 15.60
CA TYR A 74 10.97 8.44 15.61
C TYR A 74 12.19 8.53 14.69
N ASP A 75 13.33 8.07 15.17
CA ASP A 75 14.52 7.85 14.35
C ASP A 75 14.50 6.40 13.86
N TYR A 76 13.78 6.20 12.74
CA TYR A 76 13.38 4.91 12.19
C TYR A 76 12.28 4.19 13.01
N GLY A 77 11.49 3.34 12.35
CA GLY A 77 10.40 2.61 13.00
C GLY A 77 9.54 1.75 12.07
N PHE A 78 8.65 0.99 12.68
CA PHE A 78 7.54 0.27 12.07
C PHE A 78 6.23 0.86 12.59
N PHE A 79 5.44 1.38 11.65
CA PHE A 79 4.19 2.07 11.92
C PHE A 79 3.05 1.29 11.28
N SER A 80 2.02 0.96 12.04
CA SER A 80 0.92 0.15 11.52
C SER A 80 -0.42 0.56 12.11
N ALA A 81 -1.47 0.43 11.30
CA ALA A 81 -2.85 0.53 11.75
C ALA A 81 -3.73 -0.37 10.87
N LYS A 82 -4.82 -0.87 11.46
CA LYS A 82 -5.94 -1.39 10.70
C LYS A 82 -6.84 -0.23 10.29
N ILE A 83 -7.06 -0.08 9.00
CA ILE A 83 -7.80 1.05 8.41
C ILE A 83 -9.02 0.52 7.67
N LYS A 84 -10.18 1.15 7.90
CA LYS A 84 -11.40 0.95 7.12
C LYS A 84 -11.83 2.28 6.51
N LEU A 85 -12.09 2.28 5.20
CA LEU A 85 -12.37 3.48 4.42
C LEU A 85 -13.87 3.77 4.27
N PRO A 86 -14.28 5.03 4.01
CA PRO A 86 -15.68 5.35 3.76
C PRO A 86 -16.24 4.65 2.50
N GLY A 87 -17.48 4.15 2.58
CA GLY A 87 -18.07 3.24 1.59
C GLY A 87 -19.03 3.84 0.55
N GLU A 88 -19.43 5.10 0.71
CA GLU A 88 -20.41 5.76 -0.16
C GLU A 88 -19.76 6.43 -1.39
N TYR A 89 -20.24 7.59 -1.82
CA TYR A 89 -19.55 8.41 -2.82
C TYR A 89 -18.35 9.09 -2.13
N THR A 90 -17.12 8.84 -2.58
CA THR A 90 -15.91 9.38 -1.93
C THR A 90 -15.00 10.10 -2.90
N ALA A 91 -15.49 10.45 -4.10
CA ALA A 91 -14.67 11.19 -5.05
C ALA A 91 -14.16 12.51 -4.43
N GLY A 92 -12.92 12.86 -4.68
CA GLY A 92 -12.23 14.00 -4.09
C GLY A 92 -11.70 13.77 -2.66
N VAL A 93 -12.16 12.76 -1.92
CA VAL A 93 -11.67 12.48 -0.57
C VAL A 93 -10.33 11.76 -0.63
N VAL A 94 -9.37 12.21 0.18
CA VAL A 94 -8.12 11.50 0.45
C VAL A 94 -8.06 11.12 1.92
N VAL A 95 -7.72 9.85 2.19
CA VAL A 95 -7.30 9.39 3.51
C VAL A 95 -5.81 9.09 3.41
N ALA A 96 -4.99 9.70 4.26
CA ALA A 96 -3.54 9.49 4.27
C ALA A 96 -3.10 8.85 5.59
N PHE A 97 -2.12 7.96 5.50
CA PHE A 97 -1.38 7.37 6.61
C PHE A 97 0.10 7.42 6.23
N TYR A 98 0.85 8.31 6.87
CA TYR A 98 2.17 8.72 6.36
C TYR A 98 3.09 9.14 7.49
N THR A 99 4.40 9.02 7.31
CA THR A 99 5.38 9.59 8.23
C THR A 99 5.96 10.85 7.62
N SER A 100 6.13 11.93 8.39
CA SER A 100 6.72 13.17 7.90
C SER A 100 7.43 13.93 9.01
N ASN A 101 8.22 14.91 8.63
CA ASN A 101 8.76 15.93 9.53
C ASN A 101 8.64 17.34 8.96
N ALA A 102 7.66 17.56 8.07
CA ALA A 102 7.38 18.85 7.44
C ALA A 102 6.97 19.96 8.42
N ASP A 103 6.43 19.59 9.58
CA ASP A 103 6.11 20.48 10.69
C ASP A 103 7.35 21.07 11.38
N VAL A 104 8.50 20.39 11.30
CA VAL A 104 9.79 20.86 11.82
C VAL A 104 10.73 21.34 10.71
N PHE A 105 10.72 20.66 9.55
CA PHE A 105 11.65 20.86 8.43
C PHE A 105 10.93 21.29 7.15
N GLU A 106 10.11 22.34 7.20
CA GLU A 106 9.22 22.79 6.11
C GLU A 106 9.84 22.73 4.70
N LYS A 107 11.08 23.22 4.54
CA LYS A 107 11.75 23.35 3.23
C LYS A 107 12.45 22.09 2.73
N ASN A 108 12.81 21.18 3.62
CA ASN A 108 13.62 20.03 3.26
C ASN A 108 13.18 18.74 3.93
N HIS A 109 11.90 18.59 4.23
CA HIS A 109 11.36 17.45 4.96
C HIS A 109 11.61 16.10 4.28
N ASP A 110 11.51 15.07 5.11
CA ASP A 110 11.42 13.67 4.72
C ASP A 110 9.96 13.23 4.87
N GLU A 111 9.49 12.34 4.00
CA GLU A 111 8.12 11.84 4.03
C GLU A 111 7.97 10.46 3.37
N LEU A 112 7.08 9.63 3.92
CA LEU A 112 6.68 8.32 3.40
C LEU A 112 5.17 8.16 3.45
N ASP A 113 4.55 7.90 2.29
CA ASP A 113 3.10 8.01 2.16
C ASP A 113 2.40 6.68 1.88
N ILE A 114 1.22 6.51 2.49
CA ILE A 114 0.13 5.70 1.97
C ILE A 114 -1.10 6.61 1.84
N GLU A 115 -1.50 6.91 0.61
CA GLU A 115 -2.67 7.77 0.34
C GLU A 115 -3.75 7.00 -0.39
N PHE A 116 -4.92 6.89 0.21
CA PHE A 116 -6.11 6.34 -0.40
C PHE A 116 -6.88 7.42 -1.15
N LEU A 117 -7.15 7.16 -2.42
CA LEU A 117 -7.83 8.07 -3.33
C LEU A 117 -9.27 7.60 -3.54
N GLY A 118 -10.21 8.39 -3.05
CA GLY A 118 -11.63 8.09 -3.11
C GLY A 118 -12.18 8.10 -4.54
N ASN A 119 -13.39 7.58 -4.71
CA ASN A 119 -13.95 7.33 -6.02
C ASN A 119 -15.46 7.53 -6.05
N LEU A 120 -16.04 7.51 -7.26
CA LEU A 120 -17.48 7.47 -7.45
C LEU A 120 -18.09 6.27 -6.72
N LYS A 121 -19.32 6.42 -6.23
CA LYS A 121 -20.05 5.33 -5.56
C LYS A 121 -20.02 4.04 -6.38
N GLY A 122 -19.65 2.94 -5.73
CA GLY A 122 -19.53 1.61 -6.35
C GLY A 122 -18.31 1.42 -7.26
N LYS A 123 -17.38 2.38 -7.32
CA LYS A 123 -16.08 2.22 -7.96
C LYS A 123 -15.00 1.98 -6.90
N PRO A 124 -14.00 1.14 -7.19
CA PRO A 124 -13.00 0.77 -6.20
C PRO A 124 -12.14 1.98 -5.83
N TRP A 125 -11.82 2.08 -4.54
CA TRP A 125 -10.72 2.90 -4.05
C TRP A 125 -9.42 2.52 -4.77
N ARG A 126 -8.53 3.50 -4.87
CA ARG A 126 -7.14 3.29 -5.28
C ARG A 126 -6.26 3.80 -4.16
N PHE A 127 -5.00 3.42 -4.16
CA PHE A 127 -4.04 4.05 -3.27
C PHE A 127 -2.70 4.25 -3.97
N GLN A 128 -1.88 5.11 -3.39
CA GLN A 128 -0.51 5.32 -3.81
C GLN A 128 0.43 5.27 -2.62
N THR A 129 1.68 4.92 -2.90
CA THR A 129 2.78 5.14 -1.97
C THR A 129 3.79 6.08 -2.58
N ASN A 130 4.48 6.85 -1.74
CA ASN A 130 5.46 7.82 -2.17
C ASN A 130 6.60 7.94 -1.15
N MET A 131 7.69 8.59 -1.56
CA MET A 131 8.86 8.81 -0.74
C MET A 131 9.53 10.12 -1.13
N TYR A 132 9.78 10.96 -0.13
CA TYR A 132 10.58 12.17 -0.23
C TYR A 132 11.67 12.15 0.83
N GLY A 133 12.90 12.46 0.42
CA GLY A 133 14.02 12.63 1.33
C GLY A 133 14.70 13.98 1.12
N ASN A 134 15.05 14.65 2.21
CA ASN A 134 15.79 15.89 2.30
C ASN A 134 15.32 16.97 1.31
N GLY A 135 14.00 17.18 1.21
CA GLY A 135 13.44 18.22 0.34
C GLY A 135 13.41 17.88 -1.15
N SER A 136 13.59 16.61 -1.52
CA SER A 136 13.41 16.13 -2.91
C SER A 136 11.95 16.12 -3.36
N THR A 137 11.11 17.04 -2.87
CA THR A 137 9.65 17.14 -3.14
C THR A 137 9.33 17.38 -4.61
N SER A 138 10.28 17.89 -5.40
CA SER A 138 10.17 17.98 -6.87
C SER A 138 10.31 16.64 -7.59
N ARG A 139 10.83 15.60 -6.92
CA ARG A 139 11.10 14.26 -7.47
C ARG A 139 10.29 13.19 -6.73
N GLY A 140 8.98 13.22 -6.93
CA GLY A 140 8.06 12.19 -6.43
C GLY A 140 8.39 10.79 -6.95
N ARG A 141 8.21 9.81 -6.06
CA ARG A 141 8.49 8.39 -6.23
C ARG A 141 7.21 7.60 -6.11
N GLU A 142 6.18 8.01 -6.83
CA GLU A 142 4.84 7.46 -6.69
C GLU A 142 4.77 6.07 -7.32
N GLU A 143 4.22 5.11 -6.58
CA GLU A 143 3.66 3.89 -7.15
C GLU A 143 2.18 3.85 -6.82
N ARG A 144 1.34 3.49 -7.80
CA ARG A 144 -0.12 3.49 -7.63
C ARG A 144 -0.72 2.13 -7.86
N TYR A 145 -1.71 1.81 -7.03
CA TYR A 145 -2.19 0.46 -6.83
C TYR A 145 -3.73 0.39 -6.76
N ARG A 146 -4.24 -0.76 -7.20
CA ARG A 146 -5.58 -1.23 -6.84
C ARG A 146 -5.49 -2.14 -5.61
N LEU A 147 -6.61 -2.39 -4.94
CA LEU A 147 -6.71 -3.38 -3.86
C LEU A 147 -7.36 -4.67 -4.38
N TRP A 148 -7.06 -5.80 -3.72
CA TRP A 148 -7.66 -7.11 -4.02
C TRP A 148 -8.90 -7.42 -3.18
N PHE A 149 -9.33 -6.44 -2.39
CA PHE A 149 -10.50 -6.45 -1.52
C PHE A 149 -11.19 -5.08 -1.59
N ASP A 150 -12.36 -4.98 -0.97
CA ASP A 150 -13.07 -3.71 -0.80
C ASP A 150 -12.70 -3.13 0.58
N PRO A 151 -11.85 -2.08 0.66
CA PRO A 151 -11.37 -1.51 1.92
C PRO A 151 -12.46 -0.79 2.73
N THR A 152 -13.69 -0.76 2.22
CA THR A 152 -14.84 -0.13 2.87
C THR A 152 -15.68 -1.12 3.67
N LYS A 153 -15.42 -2.43 3.52
CA LYS A 153 -16.22 -3.51 4.11
C LYS A 153 -15.63 -4.07 5.39
N ASP A 154 -14.31 -4.04 5.52
CA ASP A 154 -13.61 -4.54 6.69
C ASP A 154 -12.32 -3.75 6.91
N PHE A 155 -11.76 -3.91 8.10
CA PHE A 155 -10.45 -3.38 8.43
C PHE A 155 -9.35 -4.18 7.75
N HIS A 156 -8.41 -3.48 7.14
CA HIS A 156 -7.19 -4.05 6.57
C HIS A 156 -5.96 -3.40 7.17
N GLN A 157 -4.90 -4.18 7.37
CA GLN A 157 -3.68 -3.69 8.01
C GLN A 157 -2.80 -3.00 6.98
N TYR A 158 -2.39 -1.76 7.26
CA TYR A 158 -1.45 -1.00 6.45
C TYR A 158 -0.26 -0.63 7.31
N SER A 159 0.94 -0.86 6.79
CA SER A 159 2.16 -0.61 7.57
C SER A 159 3.27 0.00 6.74
N ILE A 160 4.06 0.85 7.39
CA ILE A 160 5.27 1.48 6.89
C ILE A 160 6.41 1.04 7.78
N LEU A 161 7.33 0.26 7.22
CA LEU A 161 8.65 0.06 7.81
C LEU A 161 9.60 1.10 7.22
N TRP A 162 10.37 1.76 8.08
CA TRP A 162 11.47 2.63 7.71
C TRP A 162 12.66 2.34 8.62
N THR A 163 13.74 1.83 8.05
CA THR A 163 15.01 1.51 8.74
C THR A 163 16.17 2.29 8.13
N PRO A 164 17.39 2.25 8.70
CA PRO A 164 18.57 2.81 8.06
C PRO A 164 18.90 2.19 6.68
N SER A 165 18.43 0.96 6.41
CA SER A 165 18.81 0.17 5.23
C SER A 165 17.70 -0.02 4.20
N ASN A 166 16.43 -0.01 4.60
CA ASN A 166 15.29 -0.18 3.70
C ASN A 166 13.99 0.46 4.21
N ILE A 167 13.08 0.69 3.26
CA ILE A 167 11.68 1.03 3.50
C ILE A 167 10.84 -0.10 2.91
N ILE A 168 9.84 -0.56 3.64
CA ILE A 168 8.87 -1.54 3.14
C ILE A 168 7.46 -1.09 3.45
N PHE A 169 6.60 -1.07 2.44
CA PHE A 169 5.17 -0.86 2.60
C PHE A 169 4.45 -2.21 2.60
N TYR A 170 3.51 -2.38 3.52
CA TYR A 170 2.72 -3.60 3.70
C TYR A 170 1.22 -3.35 3.58
N VAL A 171 0.50 -4.34 3.05
CA VAL A 171 -0.96 -4.45 3.13
C VAL A 171 -1.29 -5.88 3.57
N ASP A 172 -1.97 -6.04 4.71
CA ASP A 172 -2.26 -7.33 5.35
C ASP A 172 -1.02 -8.23 5.47
N ASN A 173 0.10 -7.65 5.92
CA ASN A 173 1.41 -8.32 6.04
C ASN A 173 1.99 -8.82 4.70
N VAL A 174 1.40 -8.44 3.56
CA VAL A 174 1.98 -8.65 2.23
C VAL A 174 2.85 -7.44 1.89
N PRO A 175 4.17 -7.60 1.71
CA PRO A 175 4.99 -6.50 1.22
C PRO A 175 4.53 -6.16 -0.20
N ILE A 176 4.27 -4.88 -0.44
CA ILE A 176 3.78 -4.38 -1.73
C ILE A 176 4.86 -3.60 -2.49
N ARG A 177 5.81 -3.03 -1.75
CA ARG A 177 6.91 -2.20 -2.25
C ARG A 177 8.05 -2.24 -1.25
N GLU A 178 9.27 -2.40 -1.75
CA GLU A 178 10.51 -2.21 -0.99
C GLU A 178 11.37 -1.18 -1.70
N ILE A 179 11.98 -0.28 -0.93
CA ILE A 179 13.00 0.65 -1.38
C ILE A 179 14.25 0.36 -0.55
N LYS A 180 15.30 -0.16 -1.19
CA LYS A 180 16.58 -0.40 -0.51
C LYS A 180 17.43 0.85 -0.60
N ARG A 181 17.97 1.30 0.52
CA ARG A 181 18.93 2.40 0.55
C ARG A 181 20.16 2.01 -0.26
N ASN A 182 20.61 2.93 -1.08
CA ASN A 182 21.93 2.85 -1.70
C ASN A 182 22.61 4.22 -1.65
N SER A 183 23.94 4.24 -1.79
CA SER A 183 24.73 5.47 -1.66
C SER A 183 24.42 6.52 -2.73
N GLN A 184 23.96 6.11 -3.91
CA GLN A 184 23.63 7.01 -5.01
C GLN A 184 22.33 7.78 -4.78
N MET A 185 21.48 7.34 -3.84
CA MET A 185 20.30 8.12 -3.42
C MET A 185 20.70 9.43 -2.73
N GLY A 186 21.87 9.50 -2.11
CA GLY A 186 22.30 10.68 -1.35
C GLY A 186 21.24 11.09 -0.31
N GLY A 187 20.81 12.35 -0.35
CA GLY A 187 19.78 12.88 0.54
C GLY A 187 18.35 12.41 0.24
N ASP A 188 18.12 11.69 -0.86
CA ASP A 188 16.78 11.23 -1.22
C ASP A 188 16.24 10.12 -0.33
N TYR A 189 17.11 9.45 0.42
CA TYR A 189 16.69 8.48 1.41
C TYR A 189 16.33 9.19 2.74
N PRO A 190 15.09 9.09 3.23
CA PRO A 190 14.67 9.65 4.51
C PRO A 190 15.60 9.22 5.65
N SER A 191 16.19 10.21 6.32
CA SER A 191 17.21 9.98 7.36
C SER A 191 17.06 10.88 8.59
N LYS A 192 16.07 11.78 8.60
CA LYS A 192 15.74 12.63 9.75
C LYS A 192 14.55 12.04 10.51
N PRO A 193 14.46 12.25 11.84
CA PRO A 193 13.33 11.79 12.61
C PRO A 193 11.98 12.23 12.02
N MET A 194 10.99 11.34 12.02
CA MET A 194 9.64 11.60 11.51
C MET A 194 8.58 11.22 12.54
N SER A 195 7.48 11.95 12.58
CA SER A 195 6.25 11.55 13.26
C SER A 195 5.34 10.80 12.30
N LEU A 196 4.46 9.95 12.82
CA LEU A 196 3.39 9.32 12.07
C LEU A 196 2.16 10.23 12.05
N TYR A 197 1.51 10.34 10.92
CA TYR A 197 0.33 11.15 10.66
C TYR A 197 -0.77 10.28 10.06
N ALA A 198 -2.01 10.60 10.41
CA ALA A 198 -3.17 10.14 9.68
C ALA A 198 -4.16 11.28 9.47
N THR A 199 -4.65 11.45 8.25
CA THR A 199 -5.53 12.58 7.90
C THR A 199 -6.65 12.13 6.95
N ILE A 200 -7.78 12.84 7.00
CA ILE A 200 -8.83 12.78 5.98
C ILE A 200 -9.14 14.21 5.50
N TRP A 201 -9.13 14.43 4.19
CA TRP A 201 -9.26 15.79 3.63
C TRP A 201 -9.83 15.81 2.21
N ASP A 202 -10.25 17.01 1.79
CA ASP A 202 -10.78 17.29 0.46
C ASP A 202 -9.66 17.65 -0.53
N ALA A 203 -9.36 16.70 -1.42
CA ALA A 203 -8.38 16.79 -2.48
C ALA A 203 -9.07 16.86 -3.86
N SER A 204 -10.25 17.49 -3.94
CA SER A 204 -11.08 17.56 -5.16
C SER A 204 -10.34 18.02 -6.41
N SER A 205 -9.28 18.83 -6.26
CA SER A 205 -8.50 19.34 -7.40
C SER A 205 -7.71 18.27 -8.14
N TRP A 206 -7.47 17.08 -7.57
CA TRP A 206 -6.64 16.05 -8.22
C TRP A 206 -7.01 14.60 -7.91
N ALA A 207 -7.58 14.28 -6.74
CA ALA A 207 -7.63 12.91 -6.22
C ALA A 207 -8.37 11.92 -7.13
N THR A 208 -9.57 12.29 -7.61
CA THR A 208 -10.39 11.38 -8.41
C THR A 208 -10.40 11.75 -9.88
N ALA A 209 -9.83 10.85 -10.69
CA ALA A 209 -9.69 11.02 -12.13
C ALA A 209 -8.99 12.34 -12.53
N GLY A 210 -7.98 12.75 -11.78
CA GLY A 210 -7.23 13.98 -12.03
C GLY A 210 -8.05 15.24 -11.75
N GLY A 211 -8.95 15.20 -10.77
CA GLY A 211 -9.78 16.33 -10.36
C GLY A 211 -11.10 16.47 -11.11
N LYS A 212 -11.45 15.53 -12.01
CA LYS A 212 -12.72 15.56 -12.75
C LYS A 212 -13.95 15.40 -11.82
N TYR A 213 -13.79 14.71 -10.70
CA TYR A 213 -14.87 14.46 -9.75
C TYR A 213 -14.45 14.95 -8.37
N SER A 214 -15.24 15.86 -7.82
CA SER A 214 -15.01 16.48 -6.52
C SER A 214 -15.80 15.79 -5.41
N VAL A 215 -15.47 16.17 -4.17
CA VAL A 215 -16.27 15.88 -2.98
C VAL A 215 -17.69 16.42 -3.16
N LYS A 216 -18.65 15.66 -2.65
CA LYS A 216 -20.04 16.04 -2.59
C LYS A 216 -20.49 15.95 -1.14
N TYR A 217 -20.54 17.09 -0.45
CA TYR A 217 -20.90 17.16 0.97
C TYR A 217 -22.36 16.77 1.28
N GLU A 218 -23.18 16.44 0.28
CA GLU A 218 -24.47 15.75 0.49
C GLU A 218 -24.30 14.32 1.07
N PHE A 219 -23.11 13.73 0.96
CA PHE A 219 -22.76 12.42 1.51
C PHE A 219 -21.98 12.49 2.83
N GLU A 220 -21.87 13.67 3.45
CA GLU A 220 -21.15 13.84 4.71
C GLU A 220 -21.89 13.23 5.92
N PRO A 221 -21.18 12.84 6.99
CA PRO A 221 -19.73 12.83 7.12
C PRO A 221 -19.08 11.65 6.40
N PHE A 222 -17.91 11.88 5.79
CA PHE A 222 -17.02 10.80 5.38
C PHE A 222 -16.19 10.37 6.59
N VAL A 223 -16.16 9.08 6.88
CA VAL A 223 -15.48 8.55 8.07
C VAL A 223 -14.47 7.49 7.67
N SER A 224 -13.22 7.67 8.08
CA SER A 224 -12.21 6.61 8.10
C SER A 224 -11.95 6.18 9.53
N GLU A 225 -11.79 4.88 9.73
CA GLU A 225 -11.63 4.26 11.05
C GLU A 225 -10.23 3.64 11.14
N PHE A 226 -9.53 3.90 12.25
CA PHE A 226 -8.18 3.42 12.53
C PHE A 226 -8.20 2.67 13.86
N THR A 227 -7.77 1.40 13.85
CA THR A 227 -7.69 0.55 15.04
C THR A 227 -6.38 -0.25 15.01
N GLU A 228 -6.11 -1.02 16.07
CA GLU A 228 -4.86 -1.79 16.23
C GLU A 228 -3.62 -0.93 15.91
N LEU A 229 -3.55 0.24 16.56
CA LEU A 229 -2.52 1.25 16.33
C LEU A 229 -1.17 0.78 16.89
N VAL A 230 -0.12 0.84 16.07
CA VAL A 230 1.23 0.39 16.42
C VAL A 230 2.25 1.47 16.09
N LEU A 231 3.09 1.80 17.08
CA LEU A 231 4.29 2.61 16.96
C LEU A 231 5.45 1.78 17.54
N ASP A 232 6.26 1.14 16.69
CA ASP A 232 7.46 0.40 17.11
C ASP A 232 8.72 1.03 16.51
N GLY A 233 9.37 1.92 17.26
CA GLY A 233 10.54 2.65 16.81
C GLY A 233 11.22 3.38 17.95
N CYS A 234 12.34 4.06 17.68
CA CYS A 234 13.08 4.78 18.71
C CYS A 234 12.57 6.24 18.84
N PRO A 235 11.92 6.62 19.95
CA PRO A 235 11.43 7.98 20.13
C PRO A 235 12.59 8.95 20.38
N VAL A 236 12.58 10.09 19.70
CA VAL A 236 13.61 11.14 19.79
C VAL A 236 13.01 12.54 19.77
N ASP A 237 13.81 13.52 20.20
CA ASP A 237 13.54 14.94 19.94
C ASP A 237 14.11 15.31 18.55
N PRO A 238 13.31 15.90 17.64
CA PRO A 238 13.77 16.24 16.28
C PRO A 238 14.71 17.45 16.21
N ILE A 239 14.78 18.29 17.26
CA ILE A 239 15.58 19.53 17.31
C ILE A 239 16.94 19.28 17.97
N GLU A 240 16.99 18.40 18.98
CA GLU A 240 18.24 18.03 19.66
C GLU A 240 19.06 17.05 18.80
N GLY A 241 19.68 17.59 17.75
CA GLY A 241 20.63 16.87 16.92
C GLY A 241 21.75 16.25 17.78
N SER A 242 21.70 14.94 17.99
CA SER A 242 22.81 14.07 18.45
C SER A 242 23.49 14.39 19.80
N THR A 243 23.11 15.45 20.53
CA THR A 243 23.77 15.81 21.80
C THR A 243 22.90 15.61 23.04
N GLY A 244 21.63 15.23 22.88
CA GLY A 244 20.70 14.91 23.98
C GLY A 244 19.71 13.78 23.69
N SER A 245 19.66 13.26 22.45
CA SER A 245 18.75 12.17 22.09
C SER A 245 19.15 10.87 22.79
N ALA A 246 18.17 10.11 23.26
CA ALA A 246 18.37 8.70 23.62
C ALA A 246 19.21 8.01 22.53
N ASP A 247 20.28 7.31 22.92
CA ASP A 247 21.09 6.54 21.99
C ASP A 247 20.23 5.45 21.35
N CYS A 248 19.72 5.73 20.15
CA CYS A 248 18.86 4.83 19.39
C CYS A 248 19.63 3.72 18.68
N SER A 249 20.95 3.62 18.85
CA SER A 249 21.76 2.66 18.10
C SER A 249 21.29 1.23 18.31
N GLN A 250 20.97 0.86 19.56
CA GLN A 250 20.50 -0.48 19.90
C GLN A 250 19.10 -0.75 19.34
N GLN A 251 18.16 0.19 19.48
CA GLN A 251 16.79 0.04 18.97
C GLN A 251 16.76 -0.04 17.44
N LYS A 252 17.63 0.68 16.74
CA LYS A 252 17.78 0.56 15.28
C LYS A 252 18.24 -0.83 14.88
N LEU A 253 19.25 -1.37 15.57
CA LEU A 253 19.73 -2.73 15.33
C LEU A 253 18.63 -3.76 15.61
N GLU A 254 17.87 -3.59 16.70
CA GLU A 254 16.74 -4.46 17.02
C GLU A 254 15.67 -4.38 15.95
N LEU A 255 15.30 -3.17 15.52
CA LEU A 255 14.32 -2.94 14.45
C LEU A 255 14.75 -3.67 13.16
N GLU A 256 16.00 -3.54 12.73
CA GLU A 256 16.50 -4.21 11.51
C GLU A 256 16.50 -5.74 11.60
N ASN A 257 16.53 -6.30 12.82
CA ASN A 257 16.51 -7.74 13.08
C ASN A 257 15.10 -8.32 13.29
N LYS A 258 14.05 -7.49 13.27
CA LYS A 258 12.65 -7.94 13.38
C LYS A 258 12.21 -8.69 12.12
N GLU A 259 11.24 -9.59 12.29
CA GLU A 259 10.71 -10.42 11.20
C GLU A 259 10.15 -9.59 10.03
N TYR A 260 9.49 -8.46 10.33
CA TYR A 260 8.94 -7.56 9.31
C TYR A 260 10.00 -6.70 8.61
N SER A 261 11.26 -6.73 9.05
CA SER A 261 12.33 -5.90 8.47
C SER A 261 13.00 -6.53 7.26
N GLN A 262 12.81 -7.84 7.07
CA GLN A 262 13.36 -8.59 5.96
C GLN A 262 12.26 -9.32 5.20
N ILE A 263 12.16 -9.08 3.89
CA ILE A 263 11.19 -9.79 3.06
C ILE A 263 11.68 -11.21 2.80
N THR A 264 10.97 -12.19 3.39
CA THR A 264 11.18 -13.63 3.15
C THR A 264 11.03 -14.01 1.67
N PRO A 265 11.59 -15.15 1.21
CA PRO A 265 11.39 -15.61 -0.17
C PRO A 265 9.91 -15.74 -0.57
N GLU A 266 9.05 -16.18 0.34
CA GLU A 266 7.61 -16.26 0.18
C GLU A 266 7.00 -14.85 0.08
N GLY A 267 7.42 -13.94 0.95
CA GLY A 267 7.07 -12.51 0.88
C GLY A 267 7.44 -11.89 -0.47
N ARG A 268 8.61 -12.21 -1.04
CA ARG A 268 9.04 -11.76 -2.38
C ARG A 268 8.10 -12.28 -3.47
N LYS A 269 7.69 -13.55 -3.40
CA LYS A 269 6.73 -14.14 -4.34
C LYS A 269 5.37 -13.43 -4.24
N SER A 270 4.90 -13.16 -3.03
CA SER A 270 3.64 -12.44 -2.77
C SER A 270 3.70 -10.99 -3.26
N MET A 271 4.81 -10.28 -3.01
CA MET A 271 5.03 -8.92 -3.52
C MET A 271 5.03 -8.89 -5.04
N LYS A 272 5.75 -9.81 -5.69
CA LYS A 272 5.76 -9.94 -7.14
C LYS A 272 4.36 -10.17 -7.70
N TRP A 273 3.61 -11.12 -7.12
CA TRP A 273 2.24 -11.40 -7.51
C TRP A 273 1.32 -10.18 -7.36
N PHE A 274 1.50 -9.41 -6.28
CA PHE A 274 0.73 -8.21 -6.03
C PHE A 274 1.04 -7.13 -7.09
N ARG A 275 2.33 -6.81 -7.28
CA ARG A 275 2.79 -5.82 -8.26
C ARG A 275 2.37 -6.19 -9.68
N GLU A 276 2.44 -7.47 -10.04
CA GLU A 276 2.00 -7.97 -11.35
C GLU A 276 0.50 -7.78 -11.62
N ARG A 277 -0.34 -7.67 -10.58
CA ARG A 277 -1.80 -7.63 -10.75
C ARG A 277 -2.41 -6.28 -10.46
N PHE A 278 -1.88 -5.59 -9.46
CA PHE A 278 -2.55 -4.45 -8.85
C PHE A 278 -1.83 -3.12 -9.07
N MET A 279 -0.52 -3.12 -9.33
CA MET A 279 0.23 -1.92 -9.68
C MET A 279 -0.17 -1.43 -11.07
N TYR A 280 -0.53 -0.15 -11.18
CA TYR A 280 -0.94 0.46 -12.45
C TYR A 280 -0.13 1.70 -12.85
N TYR A 281 0.71 2.20 -11.94
CA TYR A 281 1.71 3.23 -12.20
C TYR A 281 2.94 2.96 -11.34
N SER A 282 4.13 3.17 -11.89
CA SER A 282 5.36 3.29 -11.11
C SER A 282 6.31 4.26 -11.80
N TYR A 283 6.85 5.19 -11.01
CA TYR A 283 7.81 6.19 -11.46
C TYR A 283 9.09 5.59 -12.06
N CYS A 284 9.50 4.39 -11.62
CA CYS A 284 10.68 3.70 -12.16
C CYS A 284 10.57 3.32 -13.64
N TYR A 285 9.36 3.27 -14.18
CA TYR A 285 9.10 3.00 -15.60
C TYR A 285 8.60 4.25 -16.35
N ASP A 286 8.56 5.41 -15.69
CA ASP A 286 8.14 6.69 -16.28
C ASP A 286 9.34 7.41 -16.90
N THR A 287 9.74 6.98 -18.09
CA THR A 287 10.85 7.56 -18.85
C THR A 287 10.55 8.96 -19.38
N VAL A 288 9.28 9.38 -19.40
CA VAL A 288 8.91 10.76 -19.72
C VAL A 288 9.27 11.69 -18.56
N ARG A 289 9.01 11.27 -17.32
CA ARG A 289 9.38 12.05 -16.13
C ARG A 289 10.85 11.89 -15.76
N TYR A 290 11.37 10.67 -15.83
CA TYR A 290 12.73 10.31 -15.47
C TYR A 290 13.39 9.57 -16.64
N PRO A 291 14.03 10.29 -17.58
CA PRO A 291 14.69 9.70 -18.75
C PRO A 291 15.67 8.57 -18.40
N VAL A 292 16.28 8.67 -17.22
CA VAL A 292 17.05 7.60 -16.58
C VAL A 292 16.36 7.22 -15.27
N PRO A 293 16.07 5.93 -15.00
CA PRO A 293 15.50 5.51 -13.73
C PRO A 293 16.33 6.00 -12.54
N LEU A 294 15.65 6.41 -11.46
CA LEU A 294 16.32 6.86 -10.24
C LEU A 294 17.13 5.72 -9.59
N PRO A 295 18.16 6.03 -8.77
CA PRO A 295 19.14 5.04 -8.33
C PRO A 295 18.57 3.86 -7.53
N GLU A 296 17.45 4.05 -6.84
CA GLU A 296 16.75 3.01 -6.07
C GLU A 296 15.89 2.07 -6.92
N CYS A 297 15.67 2.40 -8.20
CA CYS A 297 14.79 1.63 -9.07
C CYS A 297 15.38 0.26 -9.44
N VAL A 298 14.64 -0.80 -9.12
CA VAL A 298 14.92 -2.16 -9.61
C VAL A 298 14.03 -2.43 -10.82
N VAL A 299 14.59 -2.29 -12.02
CA VAL A 299 13.87 -2.52 -13.28
C VAL A 299 13.66 -4.02 -13.49
N VAL A 300 12.41 -4.47 -13.39
CA VAL A 300 12.03 -5.86 -13.66
C VAL A 300 11.51 -5.96 -15.08
N ALA A 301 12.16 -6.74 -15.94
CA ALA A 301 11.81 -6.84 -17.37
C ALA A 301 10.32 -7.17 -17.61
N SER A 302 9.76 -8.12 -16.84
CA SER A 302 8.33 -8.49 -16.96
C SER A 302 7.36 -7.39 -16.54
N GLU A 303 7.78 -6.46 -15.68
CA GLU A 303 7.00 -5.27 -15.35
C GLU A 303 7.19 -4.21 -16.43
N GLN A 304 8.43 -3.94 -16.86
CA GLN A 304 8.76 -2.95 -17.89
C GLN A 304 7.95 -3.17 -19.18
N ASP A 305 7.78 -4.41 -19.63
CA ASP A 305 6.97 -4.74 -20.81
C ASP A 305 5.49 -4.32 -20.70
N ARG A 306 4.97 -4.19 -19.47
CA ARG A 306 3.57 -3.85 -19.18
C ARG A 306 3.36 -2.34 -19.11
N PHE A 307 4.39 -1.60 -18.73
CA PHE A 307 4.35 -0.14 -18.63
C PHE A 307 4.76 0.49 -19.97
N LYS A 308 4.16 1.64 -20.27
CA LYS A 308 4.62 2.51 -21.38
C LYS A 308 5.72 3.43 -20.85
N GLU A 309 6.28 4.25 -21.73
CA GLU A 309 7.20 5.35 -21.38
C GLU A 309 6.64 6.30 -20.31
N THR A 310 5.32 6.39 -20.16
CA THR A 310 4.66 7.22 -19.13
C THR A 310 4.55 6.57 -17.75
N GLY A 311 5.17 5.41 -17.51
CA GLY A 311 5.06 4.62 -16.27
C GLY A 311 3.67 4.03 -16.00
N ARG A 312 2.67 4.29 -16.87
CA ARG A 312 1.31 3.76 -16.81
C ARG A 312 1.17 2.48 -17.64
N LEU A 313 0.28 1.58 -17.20
CA LEU A 313 0.00 0.33 -17.91
C LEU A 313 -0.46 0.55 -19.36
N LYS A 314 -0.04 -0.34 -20.26
CA LYS A 314 -0.64 -0.49 -21.59
C LYS A 314 -2.12 -0.87 -21.46
N PHE A 315 -3.03 -0.12 -22.09
CA PHE A 315 -4.47 -0.42 -22.10
C PHE A 315 -4.70 -1.89 -22.51
N GLY A 316 -5.48 -2.64 -21.71
CA GLY A 316 -5.81 -4.05 -21.99
C GLY A 316 -4.87 -5.11 -21.40
N SER A 317 -3.84 -4.72 -20.63
CA SER A 317 -2.82 -5.63 -20.05
C SER A 317 -3.23 -6.40 -18.78
N ILE A 318 -4.54 -6.56 -18.52
CA ILE A 318 -4.96 -7.53 -17.49
C ILE A 318 -4.51 -8.91 -17.98
N PRO A 319 -3.74 -9.69 -17.19
CA PRO A 319 -3.26 -10.99 -17.63
C PRO A 319 -4.44 -11.88 -18.02
N LYS A 320 -4.63 -12.11 -19.33
CA LYS A 320 -5.51 -13.18 -19.79
C LYS A 320 -4.90 -14.48 -19.28
N ARG A 321 -5.58 -15.18 -18.39
CA ARG A 321 -5.23 -16.55 -17.97
C ARG A 321 -4.86 -17.35 -19.22
N GLN A 322 -3.59 -17.76 -19.34
CA GLN A 322 -3.18 -18.67 -20.40
C GLN A 322 -3.94 -19.98 -20.22
N ARG A 323 -5.00 -20.16 -21.02
CA ARG A 323 -5.64 -21.46 -21.19
C ARG A 323 -4.62 -22.36 -21.88
N LYS A 324 -3.95 -23.23 -21.12
CA LYS A 324 -3.16 -24.34 -21.66
C LYS A 324 -4.04 -25.09 -22.67
N ARG A 325 -3.75 -24.93 -23.97
CA ARG A 325 -4.31 -25.79 -25.01
C ARG A 325 -3.81 -27.21 -24.72
N ARG A 326 -4.70 -28.09 -24.24
CA ARG A 326 -4.43 -29.53 -24.22
C ARG A 326 -4.28 -29.98 -25.69
N GLY A 327 -3.04 -30.21 -26.11
CA GLY A 327 -2.74 -30.86 -27.38
C GLY A 327 -3.32 -32.27 -27.35
N ARG A 328 -4.21 -32.59 -28.31
CA ARG A 328 -4.63 -33.97 -28.58
C ARG A 328 -3.42 -34.72 -29.13
N GLY A 329 -2.94 -35.69 -28.35
CA GLY A 329 -1.92 -36.64 -28.79
C GLY A 329 -2.40 -37.43 -30.01
N ARG A 330 -1.55 -37.50 -31.02
CA ARG A 330 -1.72 -38.32 -32.23
C ARG A 330 -1.31 -39.75 -31.85
N ARG A 331 -2.27 -40.68 -31.79
CA ARG A 331 -1.97 -42.12 -31.63
C ARG A 331 -1.27 -42.62 -32.91
N GLN A 332 -0.02 -43.06 -32.77
CA GLN A 332 0.62 -43.95 -33.74
C GLN A 332 0.03 -45.36 -33.57
N ASN A 333 -0.46 -45.94 -34.66
CA ASN A 333 -0.87 -47.33 -34.76
C ASN A 333 0.29 -48.09 -35.42
N ASN A 334 0.96 -48.97 -34.68
CA ASN A 334 1.95 -49.89 -35.22
C ASN A 334 1.57 -51.32 -34.83
N GLY A 335 1.41 -52.16 -35.86
CA GLY A 335 1.90 -53.54 -35.88
C GLY A 335 0.96 -54.63 -35.34
N LEU A 336 0.42 -55.44 -36.26
CA LEU A 336 0.17 -56.86 -36.04
C LEU A 336 0.32 -57.58 -37.40
N GLU A 337 1.49 -58.19 -37.61
CA GLU A 337 1.63 -59.38 -38.46
C GLU A 337 2.45 -60.38 -37.65
N ALA A 338 1.84 -61.53 -37.37
CA ALA A 338 2.49 -62.72 -36.85
C ALA A 338 2.18 -63.85 -37.83
N ASN A 339 3.25 -64.50 -38.30
CA ASN A 339 3.22 -65.70 -39.15
C ASN A 339 2.37 -66.81 -38.52
N MET A 340 1.41 -67.36 -39.26
CA MET A 340 1.34 -68.75 -39.73
C MET A 340 0.10 -68.96 -40.60
#